data_AF-A0A1G0II77-F1
#
_entry.id   AF-A0A1G0II77-F1
#
_cell.length_a   1.000
_cell.length_b   1.000
_cell.length_c   1.000
_cell.angle_alpha   90.00
_cell.angle_beta   90.00
_cell.angle_gamma   90.00
#
_symmetry.space_group_name_H-M   'P 1'
#
loop_
_entity.id
_entity.type
_entity.pdbx_description
1 polymer ?
#
loop_
_entity_poly.entity_id
_entity_poly.type
_entity_poly.pdbx_seq_one_letter_code
_entity_poly.pdbx_strand_id
1 'polypeptide(L)'
;MHSTKLLLVDAIMSMLRRLCELVFNVHNDAQMKNVFGVNESETKKLIEKMIDALPDQFVLRLSPAEKNEVVDICAREFVFFQVQEKANSTDYQAALKQFIAIFARDIQGRMNPEYAYASNIKER
;
A
#
# COMPACT_ATOMS: atom_id res chain seq x y z
N MET A 1 10.38 -2.94 12.65
CA MET A 1 9.21 -2.10 12.37
C MET A 1 8.62 -1.58 13.68
N HIS A 2 8.31 -0.28 13.79
CA HIS A 2 7.73 0.34 14.98
C HIS A 2 6.31 -0.19 15.26
N SER A 3 5.87 -0.26 16.52
CA SER A 3 4.56 -0.82 16.91
C SER A 3 3.38 -0.16 16.18
N THR A 4 3.46 1.14 15.94
CA THR A 4 2.45 1.91 15.18
C THR A 4 2.32 1.45 13.73
N LYS A 5 3.43 1.10 13.08
CA LYS A 5 3.44 0.59 11.71
C LYS A 5 2.82 -0.80 11.62
N LEU A 6 3.06 -1.67 12.61
CA LEU A 6 2.40 -2.97 12.70
C LEU A 6 0.88 -2.84 12.78
N LEU A 7 0.38 -1.93 13.62
CA LEU A 7 -1.07 -1.66 13.70
C LEU A 7 -1.63 -1.14 12.36
N LEU A 8 -0.86 -0.31 11.65
CA LEU A 8 -1.26 0.18 10.34
C LEU A 8 -1.31 -0.93 9.29
N VAL A 9 -0.32 -1.83 9.29
CA VAL A 9 -0.29 -3.02 8.42
C VAL A 9 -1.50 -3.90 8.67
N ASP A 10 -1.82 -4.20 9.93
CA ASP A 10 -2.96 -5.06 10.26
C ASP A 10 -4.29 -4.40 9.84
N ALA A 11 -4.43 -3.07 10.02
CA ALA A 11 -5.59 -2.32 9.54
C ALA A 11 -5.74 -2.36 8.00
N ILE A 12 -4.62 -2.23 7.27
CA ILE A 12 -4.59 -2.37 5.81
C ILE A 12 -4.99 -3.78 5.39
N MET A 13 -4.47 -4.81 6.05
CA MET A 13 -4.85 -6.21 5.76
C MET A 13 -6.35 -6.43 5.96
N SER A 14 -6.93 -5.90 7.04
CA SER A 14 -8.39 -5.96 7.25
C SER A 14 -9.19 -5.25 6.15
N MET A 15 -8.75 -4.07 5.72
CA MET A 15 -9.40 -3.35 4.61
C MET A 15 -9.25 -4.10 3.28
N LEU A 16 -8.07 -4.67 3.02
CA LEU A 16 -7.81 -5.47 1.82
C LEU A 16 -8.72 -6.68 1.76
N ARG A 17 -8.87 -7.45 2.86
CA ARG A 17 -9.81 -8.58 2.88
C ARG A 17 -11.22 -8.13 2.50
N ARG A 18 -11.69 -7.04 3.09
CA ARG A 18 -13.01 -6.47 2.79
C ARG A 18 -13.14 -6.05 1.32
N LEU A 19 -12.12 -5.40 0.74
CA LEU A 19 -12.12 -5.02 -0.68
C LEU A 19 -12.08 -6.24 -1.60
N CYS A 20 -11.26 -7.24 -1.27
CA CYS A 20 -11.15 -8.49 -2.01
C CYS A 20 -12.49 -9.26 -2.03
N GLU A 21 -13.18 -9.32 -0.89
CA GLU A 21 -14.51 -9.91 -0.77
C GLU A 21 -15.54 -9.12 -1.59
N LEU A 22 -15.61 -7.80 -1.43
CA LEU A 22 -16.63 -6.95 -2.06
C LEU A 22 -16.47 -6.84 -3.59
N VAL A 23 -15.23 -6.74 -4.08
CA VAL A 23 -14.95 -6.43 -5.49
C VAL A 23 -14.67 -7.70 -6.30
N PHE A 24 -14.00 -8.68 -5.71
CA PHE A 24 -13.53 -9.88 -6.42
C PHE A 24 -14.16 -11.18 -5.91
N ASN A 25 -15.02 -11.12 -4.88
CA ASN A 25 -15.65 -12.28 -4.26
C ASN A 25 -14.62 -13.33 -3.78
N VAL A 26 -13.49 -12.86 -3.26
CA VAL A 26 -12.38 -13.67 -2.73
C VAL A 26 -12.56 -13.85 -1.22
N HIS A 27 -12.66 -15.10 -0.77
CA HIS A 27 -12.92 -15.49 0.63
C HIS A 27 -11.81 -16.35 1.25
N ASN A 28 -10.82 -16.77 0.47
CA ASN A 28 -9.74 -17.64 0.93
C ASN A 28 -8.44 -17.45 0.13
N ASP A 29 -7.34 -17.98 0.68
CA ASP A 29 -6.00 -17.92 0.09
C ASP A 29 -5.90 -18.51 -1.32
N ALA A 30 -6.66 -19.56 -1.63
CA ALA A 30 -6.62 -20.17 -2.95
C ALA A 30 -7.19 -19.21 -4.01
N GLN A 31 -8.31 -18.56 -3.70
CA GLN A 31 -8.89 -17.53 -4.54
C GLN A 31 -8.00 -16.29 -4.63
N MET A 32 -7.39 -15.87 -3.52
CA MET A 32 -6.45 -14.75 -3.50
C MET A 32 -5.25 -15.00 -4.42
N LYS A 33 -4.67 -16.21 -4.33
CA LYS A 33 -3.57 -16.63 -5.20
C LYS A 33 -3.97 -16.72 -6.66
N ASN A 34 -5.21 -17.13 -6.96
CA ASN A 34 -5.70 -17.18 -8.34
C ASN A 34 -5.93 -15.79 -8.95
N VAL A 35 -6.44 -14.84 -8.17
CA VAL A 35 -6.77 -13.49 -8.65
C VAL A 35 -5.53 -12.60 -8.70
N PHE A 36 -4.72 -12.61 -7.64
CA PHE A 36 -3.60 -11.67 -7.45
C PHE A 36 -2.23 -12.33 -7.58
N GLY A 37 -2.15 -13.65 -7.71
CA GLY A 37 -0.88 -14.37 -7.74
C GLY A 37 -0.16 -14.46 -6.39
N VAL A 38 -0.79 -13.98 -5.32
CA VAL A 38 -0.25 -13.96 -3.95
C VAL A 38 -1.27 -14.49 -2.94
N ASN A 39 -0.81 -15.17 -1.90
CA ASN A 39 -1.63 -15.53 -0.73
C ASN A 39 -1.63 -14.42 0.33
N GLU A 40 -2.37 -14.61 1.42
CA GLU A 40 -2.47 -13.61 2.49
C GLU A 40 -1.11 -13.32 3.15
N SER A 41 -0.27 -14.34 3.37
CA SER A 41 1.06 -14.15 3.98
C SER A 41 2.00 -13.35 3.07
N GLU A 42 1.99 -13.63 1.77
CA GLU A 42 2.75 -12.88 0.76
C GLU A 42 2.24 -11.44 0.67
N THR A 43 0.92 -11.26 0.66
CA THR A 43 0.29 -9.94 0.69
C THR A 43 0.72 -9.14 1.90
N LYS A 44 0.68 -9.74 3.10
CA LYS A 44 1.14 -9.08 4.33
C LYS A 44 2.57 -8.60 4.19
N LYS A 45 3.49 -9.44 3.69
CA LYS A 45 4.89 -9.04 3.48
C LYS A 45 5.05 -7.89 2.48
N LEU A 46 4.20 -7.81 1.45
CA LEU A 46 4.22 -6.70 0.49
C LEU A 46 3.72 -5.41 1.14
N ILE A 47 2.65 -5.47 1.93
CA ILE A 47 2.15 -4.32 2.70
C ILE A 47 3.17 -3.86 3.74
N GLU A 48 3.85 -4.78 4.42
CA GLU A 48 4.95 -4.44 5.34
C GLU A 48 6.04 -3.65 4.62
N LYS A 49 6.44 -4.07 3.40
CA LYS A 49 7.41 -3.31 2.58
C LYS A 49 6.91 -1.91 2.20
N MET A 50 5.63 -1.77 1.85
CA MET A 50 5.04 -0.47 1.53
C MET A 50 5.08 0.47 2.74
N ILE A 51 4.73 -0.04 3.92
CA ILE A 51 4.68 0.77 5.15
C ILE A 51 6.07 1.04 5.71
N ASP A 52 7.02 0.11 5.57
CA ASP A 52 8.40 0.34 5.96
C ASP A 52 9.09 1.41 5.11
N ALA A 53 8.68 1.59 3.85
CA ALA A 53 9.17 2.67 3.00
C ALA A 53 8.73 4.07 3.47
N LEU A 54 7.73 4.18 4.36
CA LEU A 54 7.32 5.44 4.96
C LEU A 54 8.23 5.80 6.14
N PRO A 55 8.65 7.07 6.31
CA PRO A 55 9.42 7.47 7.49
C PRO A 55 8.63 7.24 8.79
N ASP A 56 9.28 6.76 9.86
CA ASP A 56 8.59 6.51 11.14
C ASP A 56 7.95 7.79 11.70
N GLN A 57 8.64 8.92 11.57
CA GLN A 57 8.14 10.24 11.97
C GLN A 57 6.85 10.65 11.24
N PHE A 58 6.66 10.20 10.00
CA PHE A 58 5.44 10.45 9.24
C PHE A 58 4.27 9.70 9.90
N VAL A 59 4.44 8.39 10.09
CA VAL A 59 3.40 7.51 10.65
C VAL A 59 3.02 7.91 12.08
N LEU A 60 3.99 8.36 12.88
CA LEU A 60 3.75 8.82 14.25
C LEU A 60 2.97 10.13 14.34
N ARG A 61 3.05 10.99 13.32
CA ARG A 61 2.37 12.29 13.27
C ARG A 61 0.95 12.24 12.73
N LEU A 62 0.56 11.14 12.06
CA LEU A 62 -0.79 11.01 11.52
C LEU A 62 -1.85 11.04 12.63
N SER A 63 -2.83 11.91 12.45
CA SER A 63 -4.08 11.90 13.21
C SER A 63 -4.87 10.61 12.96
N PRO A 64 -5.86 10.26 13.80
CA PRO A 64 -6.71 9.10 13.56
C PRO A 64 -7.44 9.13 12.21
N ALA A 65 -7.88 10.31 11.75
CA ALA A 65 -8.55 10.46 10.45
C ALA A 65 -7.57 10.20 9.29
N GLU A 66 -6.37 10.78 9.35
CA GLU A 66 -5.35 10.56 8.32
C GLU A 66 -4.86 9.11 8.31
N LYS A 67 -4.79 8.44 9.46
CA LYS A 67 -4.49 6.99 9.52
C LYS A 67 -5.51 6.17 8.75
N ASN A 68 -6.80 6.45 8.94
CA ASN A 68 -7.85 5.76 8.19
C ASN A 68 -7.75 6.05 6.69
N GLU A 69 -7.48 7.29 6.31
CA GLU A 69 -7.27 7.65 4.91
C GLU A 69 -6.05 6.92 4.30
N VAL A 70 -4.94 6.85 5.03
CA VAL A 70 -3.74 6.09 4.61
C VAL A 70 -4.06 4.61 4.44
N VAL A 71 -4.86 4.02 5.34
CA VAL A 71 -5.34 2.64 5.22
C VAL A 71 -6.13 2.44 3.94
N ASP A 72 -7.10 3.32 3.67
CA ASP A 72 -7.97 3.24 2.50
C ASP A 72 -7.21 3.45 1.18
N ILE A 73 -6.26 4.40 1.15
CA ILE A 73 -5.40 4.63 -0.01
C ILE A 73 -4.50 3.42 -0.23
N CYS A 74 -3.78 2.96 0.80
CA CYS A 74 -2.85 1.84 0.67
C CYS A 74 -3.54 0.57 0.17
N ALA A 75 -4.71 0.23 0.74
CA ALA A 75 -5.46 -0.94 0.32
C ALA A 75 -5.92 -0.86 -1.14
N ARG A 76 -6.44 0.30 -1.57
CA ARG A 76 -6.89 0.50 -2.96
C ARG A 76 -5.74 0.48 -3.95
N GLU A 77 -4.68 1.23 -3.68
CA GLU A 77 -3.50 1.31 -4.55
C GLU A 77 -2.82 -0.06 -4.69
N PHE A 78 -2.74 -0.83 -3.60
CA PHE A 78 -2.23 -2.19 -3.65
C PHE A 78 -3.09 -3.09 -4.56
N VAL A 79 -4.41 -3.06 -4.42
CA VAL A 79 -5.32 -3.83 -5.29
C VAL A 79 -5.13 -3.43 -6.75
N PHE A 80 -5.06 -2.13 -7.05
CA PHE A 80 -4.81 -1.68 -8.43
C PHE A 80 -3.49 -2.19 -8.97
N PHE A 81 -2.43 -2.11 -8.18
CA PHE A 81 -1.12 -2.64 -8.56
C PHE A 81 -1.20 -4.15 -8.85
N GLN A 82 -1.83 -4.96 -7.99
CA GLN A 82 -1.93 -6.41 -8.21
C GLN A 82 -2.80 -6.80 -9.40
N VAL A 83 -3.80 -6.00 -9.76
CA VAL A 83 -4.64 -6.25 -10.95
C VAL A 83 -3.89 -5.95 -12.24
N GLN A 84 -2.99 -4.96 -12.22
CA GLN A 84 -2.21 -4.55 -13.39
C GLN A 84 -0.94 -5.40 -13.57
N GLU A 85 -0.24 -5.65 -12.48
CA GLU A 85 1.06 -6.33 -12.47
C GLU A 85 0.90 -7.79 -12.05
N LYS A 86 1.16 -8.69 -12.99
CA LYS A 86 1.10 -10.12 -12.68
C LYS A 86 2.30 -10.50 -11.80
N ALA A 87 2.03 -11.09 -10.64
CA ALA A 87 3.07 -11.52 -9.69
C ALA A 87 4.11 -12.48 -10.28
N ASN A 88 3.80 -13.16 -11.39
CA ASN A 88 4.70 -14.06 -12.10
C ASN A 88 5.50 -13.39 -13.24
N SER A 89 5.35 -12.09 -13.47
CA SER A 89 6.13 -11.34 -14.45
C SER A 89 7.59 -11.24 -14.03
N THR A 90 8.51 -11.31 -14.99
CA THR A 90 9.95 -11.07 -14.77
C THR A 90 10.23 -9.68 -14.23
N ASP A 91 9.36 -8.71 -14.57
CA ASP A 91 9.52 -7.31 -14.21
C ASP A 91 8.80 -6.92 -12.91
N TYR A 92 8.08 -7.86 -12.28
CA TYR A 92 7.24 -7.59 -11.11
C TYR A 92 8.01 -6.94 -9.95
N GLN A 93 9.24 -7.40 -9.68
CA GLN A 93 10.06 -6.81 -8.61
C GLN A 93 10.49 -5.37 -8.92
N ALA A 94 10.75 -5.06 -10.19
CA ALA A 94 11.09 -3.71 -10.63
C ALA A 94 9.85 -2.79 -10.53
N ALA A 95 8.70 -3.26 -11.03
CA ALA A 95 7.43 -2.56 -10.93
C ALA A 95 7.02 -2.31 -9.47
N LEU A 96 7.13 -3.30 -8.59
CA LEU A 96 6.84 -3.19 -7.16
C LEU A 96 7.73 -2.14 -6.48
N LYS A 97 9.03 -2.14 -6.78
CA LYS A 97 9.96 -1.16 -6.21
C LYS A 97 9.62 0.26 -6.65
N GLN A 98 9.28 0.44 -7.93
CA GLN A 98 8.85 1.73 -8.46
C GLN A 98 7.53 2.20 -7.85
N PHE A 99 6.56 1.29 -7.75
CA PHE A 99 5.27 1.53 -7.12
C PHE A 99 5.44 1.98 -5.66
N ILE A 100 6.20 1.25 -4.85
CA ILE A 100 6.46 1.61 -3.44
C ILE A 100 7.09 3.00 -3.33
N ALA A 101 8.05 3.32 -4.20
CA ALA A 101 8.71 4.63 -4.19
C ALA A 101 7.73 5.77 -4.54
N ILE A 102 6.87 5.58 -5.55
CA ILE A 102 5.84 6.54 -5.95
C ILE A 102 4.79 6.70 -4.84
N PHE A 103 4.26 5.58 -4.33
CA PHE A 103 3.30 5.56 -3.24
C PHE A 103 3.82 6.32 -2.01
N ALA A 104 5.04 6.02 -1.57
CA ALA A 104 5.64 6.65 -0.40
C ALA A 104 5.80 8.16 -0.60
N ARG A 105 6.22 8.61 -1.80
CA ARG A 105 6.33 10.04 -2.13
C ARG A 105 4.96 10.72 -2.10
N ASP A 106 3.97 10.14 -2.75
CA ASP A 106 2.66 10.77 -2.94
C ASP A 106 1.86 10.86 -1.64
N ILE A 107 1.92 9.81 -0.80
CA ILE A 107 1.21 9.82 0.48
C ILE A 107 1.84 10.81 1.46
N GLN A 108 3.17 10.98 1.42
CA GLN A 108 3.86 12.02 2.17
C GLN A 108 3.49 13.43 1.67
N GLY A 109 3.39 13.61 0.36
CA GLY A 109 2.99 14.89 -0.25
C GLY A 109 1.55 15.29 0.05
N ARG A 110 0.62 14.34 0.13
CA ARG A 110 -0.79 14.61 0.47
C ARG A 110 -1.00 15.05 1.91
N MET A 111 -0.26 14.45 2.85
CA MET A 111 -0.43 14.71 4.28
C MET A 111 0.53 15.77 4.82
N ASN A 112 1.40 16.32 3.97
CA ASN A 112 2.23 17.46 4.32
C ASN A 112 2.32 18.46 3.16
N PRO A 113 1.66 19.62 3.26
CA PRO A 113 1.65 20.62 2.18
C PRO A 113 3.04 21.20 1.86
N GLU A 114 4.02 21.09 2.75
CA GLU A 114 5.42 21.49 2.46
C GLU A 114 6.09 20.60 1.40
N TYR A 115 5.67 19.33 1.25
CA TYR A 115 6.20 18.42 0.23
C TYR A 115 5.47 18.51 -1.11
N ALA A 116 4.25 19.06 -1.16
CA ALA A 116 3.50 19.33 -2.39
C ALA A 116 4.13 20.46 -3.23
N TYR A 117 4.98 21.30 -2.61
CA TYR A 117 5.69 22.37 -3.32
C TYR A 117 6.92 21.87 -4.10
N ALA A 118 7.53 20.76 -3.68
CA ALA A 118 8.72 20.21 -4.33
C ALA A 118 8.42 19.41 -5.61
N SER A 119 7.21 18.87 -5.77
CA SER A 119 6.78 18.15 -6.97
C SER A 119 6.42 19.08 -8.13
N ASN A 120 5.94 20.30 -7.85
CA ASN A 120 5.57 21.29 -8.87
C ASN A 120 6.76 22.02 -9.53
N ILE A 121 7.98 21.87 -9.01
CA ILE A 121 9.18 22.53 -9.55
C ILE A 121 9.92 21.65 -10.58
N LYS A 122 9.64 20.34 -10.62
CA LYS A 122 10.31 19.41 -11.57
C LYS A 122 9.59 19.21 -12.90
N GLU A 123 8.43 19.84 -13.10
CA GLU A 123 7.64 19.75 -14.35
C GLU A 123 7.52 21.09 -15.09
N ARG A 124 8.52 21.99 -14.95
CA ARG A 124 8.65 23.20 -15.77
C ARG A 124 9.98 23.25 -16.51
#